data_AF-A0A1D3K816-F1
#
_entry.id   AF-A0A1D3K816-F1
#
_cell.length_a   1.000
_cell.length_b   1.000
_cell.length_c   1.000
_cell.angle_alpha   90.00
_cell.angle_beta   90.00
_cell.angle_gamma   90.00
#
_symmetry.space_group_name_H-M   'P 1'
#
loop_
_entity.id
_entity.type
_entity.pdbx_description
1 polymer ?
#
loop_
_entity_poly.entity_id
_entity_poly.type
_entity_poly.pdbx_seq_one_letter_code
_entity_poly.pdbx_strand_id
1 'polypeptide(L)'
;MNKHDVRDAGQGLAYITDCTLATVADLASRARPPKHELMRQINIAQQAIEWMDRFGVDYSKTRAADVRRLGGKVEDWASQYKSKA
;
A
#
# COMPACT_ATOMS: atom_id res chain seq x y z
N MET A 1 -0.28 8.89 -6.14
CA MET A 1 0.33 10.20 -5.83
C MET A 1 1.63 10.38 -6.60
N ASN A 2 1.94 11.57 -7.11
CA ASN A 2 3.21 11.80 -7.82
C ASN A 2 4.25 12.45 -6.91
N LYS A 3 5.55 12.24 -7.21
CA LYS A 3 6.66 12.78 -6.43
C LYS A 3 6.64 14.32 -6.30
N HIS A 4 6.22 15.03 -7.35
CA HIS A 4 6.19 16.51 -7.36
C HIS A 4 5.05 17.11 -6.52
N ASP A 5 4.11 16.28 -6.06
CA ASP A 5 3.03 16.69 -5.18
C ASP A 5 3.47 16.73 -3.70
N VAL A 6 4.65 16.19 -3.37
CA VAL A 6 5.17 16.12 -1.99
C VAL A 6 5.76 17.47 -1.56
N ARG A 7 5.15 18.07 -0.54
CA ARG A 7 5.52 19.37 0.05
C ARG A 7 5.87 19.29 1.53
N ASP A 8 5.46 18.22 2.21
CA ASP A 8 5.71 17.99 3.62
C ASP A 8 5.97 16.51 3.93
N ALA A 9 6.29 16.22 5.20
CA ALA A 9 6.62 14.87 5.66
C ALA A 9 5.42 13.90 5.59
N GLY A 10 4.19 14.38 5.84
CA GLY A 10 2.99 13.56 5.76
C GLY A 10 2.71 13.12 4.33
N GLN A 11 2.80 14.06 3.40
CA GLN A 11 2.75 13.79 1.96
C GLN A 11 3.88 12.87 1.51
N GLY A 12 5.06 12.98 2.12
CA GLY A 12 6.18 12.05 1.90
C GLY A 12 5.83 10.62 2.32
N LEU A 13 5.24 10.45 3.51
CA LEU A 13 4.77 9.16 4.00
C LEU A 13 3.68 8.57 3.09
N ALA A 14 2.70 9.39 2.68
CA ALA A 14 1.64 8.97 1.75
C ALA A 14 2.21 8.52 0.39
N TYR A 15 3.16 9.27 -0.15
CA TYR A 15 3.83 8.93 -1.42
C TYR A 15 4.59 7.60 -1.33
N ILE A 16 5.43 7.43 -0.29
CA ILE A 16 6.20 6.19 -0.12
C ILE A 16 5.26 5.01 0.10
N THR A 17 4.19 5.19 0.89
CA THR A 17 3.19 4.14 1.10
C THR A 17 2.50 3.73 -0.21
N ASP A 18 2.14 4.70 -1.08
CA ASP A 18 1.55 4.40 -2.39
C ASP A 18 2.52 3.63 -3.30
N CYS A 19 3.81 3.96 -3.28
CA CYS A 19 4.85 3.20 -3.98
C CYS A 19 5.01 1.77 -3.43
N THR A 20 4.96 1.60 -2.10
CA THR A 20 4.99 0.28 -1.46
C THR A 20 3.78 -0.54 -1.86
N LEU A 21 2.58 0.04 -1.86
CA LEU A 21 1.35 -0.63 -2.30
C LEU A 21 1.40 -1.01 -3.79
N ALA A 22 1.99 -0.17 -4.64
CA ALA A 22 2.24 -0.52 -6.04
C ALA A 22 3.17 -1.74 -6.16
N THR A 23 4.21 -1.82 -5.32
CA THR A 23 5.09 -3.00 -5.23
C THR A 23 4.32 -4.24 -4.78
N VAL A 24 3.45 -4.11 -3.77
CA VAL A 24 2.60 -5.22 -3.30
C VAL A 24 1.72 -5.74 -4.44
N ALA A 25 1.07 -4.85 -5.19
CA ALA A 25 0.24 -5.24 -6.33
C ALA A 25 1.05 -5.97 -7.42
N ASP A 26 2.23 -5.46 -7.80
CA ASP A 26 3.12 -6.12 -8.76
C ASP A 26 3.50 -7.53 -8.27
N LEU A 27 4.00 -7.65 -7.04
CA LEU A 27 4.44 -8.93 -6.47
C LEU A 27 3.28 -9.93 -6.37
N ALA A 28 2.10 -9.49 -5.93
CA ALA A 28 0.92 -10.34 -5.80
C ALA A 28 0.37 -10.81 -7.16
N SER A 29 0.59 -10.02 -8.23
CA SER A 29 0.14 -10.35 -9.59
C SER A 29 0.95 -11.43 -10.29
N ARG A 30 2.17 -11.72 -9.80
CA ARG A 30 3.05 -12.72 -10.42
C ARG A 30 2.43 -14.10 -10.35
N ALA A 31 2.64 -14.92 -11.39
CA ALA A 31 2.21 -16.32 -11.40
C ALA A 31 2.80 -17.14 -10.23
N ARG A 32 3.99 -16.76 -9.74
CA ARG A 32 4.63 -17.31 -8.55
C ARG A 32 5.16 -16.17 -7.67
N PRO A 33 4.32 -15.59 -6.78
CA PRO A 33 4.74 -14.48 -5.94
C PRO A 33 5.87 -14.89 -4.98
N PRO A 34 6.92 -14.07 -4.82
CA PRO A 34 7.96 -14.32 -3.82
C PRO A 34 7.37 -14.11 -2.42
N LYS A 35 6.88 -15.19 -1.80
CA LYS A 35 6.08 -15.16 -0.55
C LYS A 35 6.68 -14.28 0.55
N HIS A 36 7.98 -14.43 0.82
CA HIS A 36 8.65 -13.68 1.89
C HIS A 36 8.67 -12.17 1.61
N GLU A 37 9.05 -11.77 0.40
CA GLU A 37 9.12 -10.35 0.05
C GLU A 37 7.73 -9.73 -0.06
N LEU A 38 6.76 -10.46 -0.63
CA LEU A 38 5.36 -10.00 -0.66
C LEU A 38 4.83 -9.75 0.76
N MET A 39 5.02 -10.70 1.68
CA MET A 39 4.59 -10.57 3.07
C MET A 39 5.29 -9.40 3.77
N ARG A 40 6.61 -9.23 3.53
CA ARG A 40 7.37 -8.08 4.05
C ARG A 40 6.79 -6.74 3.58
N GLN A 41 6.50 -6.61 2.28
CA GLN A 41 5.94 -5.37 1.72
C GLN A 41 4.50 -5.12 2.21
N ILE A 42 3.68 -6.16 2.36
CA ILE A 42 2.35 -6.06 2.98
C ILE A 42 2.46 -5.51 4.40
N ASN A 43 3.35 -6.05 5.23
CA ASN A 43 3.52 -5.61 6.61
C ASN A 43 4.01 -4.15 6.70
N ILE A 44 4.94 -3.74 5.84
CA ILE A 44 5.42 -2.36 5.78
C ILE A 44 4.29 -1.40 5.38
N ALA A 45 3.53 -1.75 4.33
CA ALA A 45 2.41 -0.93 3.88
C ALA A 45 1.31 -0.83 4.96
N GLN A 46 0.96 -1.95 5.60
CA GLN A 46 -0.05 -1.99 6.66
C GLN A 46 0.35 -1.04 7.80
N GLN A 47 1.59 -1.16 8.29
CA GLN A 47 2.08 -0.29 9.37
C GLN A 47 2.11 1.19 8.96
N ALA A 48 2.47 1.49 7.72
CA ALA A 48 2.50 2.86 7.21
C ALA A 48 1.09 3.48 7.14
N ILE A 49 0.08 2.72 6.72
CA ILE A 49 -1.33 3.18 6.72
C ILE A 49 -1.81 3.41 8.16
N GLU A 50 -1.43 2.57 9.11
CA GLU A 50 -1.75 2.80 10.53
C GLU A 50 -1.08 4.07 11.09
N TRP A 51 0.17 4.35 10.70
CA TRP A 51 0.82 5.61 11.06
C TRP A 51 0.13 6.80 10.42
N MET A 52 -0.30 6.71 9.16
CA MET A 52 -1.03 7.79 8.52
C MET A 52 -2.35 8.09 9.25
N ASP A 53 -3.11 7.07 9.66
CA ASP A 53 -4.30 7.26 10.49
C ASP A 53 -3.96 7.93 11.82
N ARG A 54 -2.94 7.40 12.51
CA ARG A 54 -2.52 7.89 13.83
C ARG A 54 -2.05 9.34 13.80
N PHE A 55 -1.37 9.74 12.72
CA PHE A 55 -0.80 11.07 12.57
C PHE A 55 -1.69 12.04 11.79
N GLY A 56 -2.88 11.61 11.35
CA GLY A 56 -3.80 12.46 10.58
C GLY A 56 -3.28 12.84 9.20
N VAL A 57 -2.49 11.97 8.57
CA VAL A 57 -1.96 12.18 7.21
C VAL A 57 -3.04 11.87 6.19
N ASP A 58 -3.31 12.80 5.28
CA ASP A 58 -4.24 12.57 4.17
C ASP A 58 -3.61 11.66 3.10
N TYR A 59 -4.25 10.52 2.85
CA TYR A 59 -3.89 9.56 1.81
C TYR A 59 -5.07 9.26 0.87
N SER A 60 -6.10 10.11 0.85
CA SER A 60 -7.33 9.95 0.04
C SER A 60 -7.07 9.80 -1.46
N LYS A 61 -5.93 10.29 -1.96
CA LYS A 61 -5.50 10.23 -3.37
C LYS A 61 -4.50 9.09 -3.66
N THR A 62 -4.44 8.07 -2.80
CA THR A 62 -3.51 6.94 -2.92
C THR A 62 -4.25 5.60 -2.87
N ARG A 63 -3.55 4.50 -3.18
CA ARG A 63 -4.09 3.14 -3.00
C ARG A 63 -4.43 2.81 -1.55
N ALA A 64 -3.88 3.53 -0.57
CA ALA A 64 -4.24 3.32 0.84
C ALA A 64 -5.73 3.63 1.11
N ALA A 65 -6.32 4.55 0.35
CA ALA A 65 -7.76 4.80 0.41
C ALA A 65 -8.56 3.58 -0.05
N ASP A 66 -8.08 2.86 -1.07
CA ASP A 66 -8.70 1.62 -1.55
C ASP A 66 -8.57 0.48 -0.53
N VAL A 67 -7.40 0.36 0.11
CA VAL A 67 -7.18 -0.61 1.20
C VAL A 67 -8.20 -0.38 2.31
N ARG A 68 -8.39 0.88 2.75
CA ARG A 68 -9.36 1.22 3.80
C ARG A 68 -10.80 0.92 3.38
N ARG A 69 -11.15 1.24 2.14
CA ARG A 69 -12.48 0.95 1.57
C ARG A 69 -12.79 -0.55 1.53
N LEU A 70 -11.78 -1.41 1.43
CA LEU A 70 -11.92 -2.87 1.44
C LEU A 70 -11.81 -3.51 2.84
N GLY A 71 -11.90 -2.71 3.92
CA GLY A 71 -11.84 -3.23 5.29
C GLY A 71 -10.50 -3.05 6.01
N GLY A 72 -9.54 -2.35 5.39
CA GLY A 72 -8.36 -1.82 6.07
C GLY A 72 -7.18 -2.78 6.23
N LYS A 73 -7.26 -3.99 5.65
CA LYS A 73 -6.15 -4.94 5.60
C LYS A 73 -5.50 -4.94 4.22
N VAL A 74 -4.19 -4.66 4.18
CA VAL A 74 -3.41 -4.70 2.93
C VAL A 74 -3.40 -6.11 2.33
N GLU A 75 -3.40 -7.16 3.15
CA GLU A 75 -3.46 -8.55 2.67
C GLU A 75 -4.74 -8.84 1.88
N ASP A 76 -5.89 -8.45 2.43
CA ASP A 76 -7.19 -8.63 1.77
C ASP A 76 -7.24 -7.83 0.46
N TRP A 77 -6.74 -6.60 0.49
CA TRP A 77 -6.61 -5.78 -0.71
C TRP A 77 -5.67 -6.40 -1.76
N ALA A 78 -4.54 -6.97 -1.35
CA ALA A 78 -3.58 -7.61 -2.23
C ALA A 78 -4.13 -8.88 -2.89
N SER A 79 -5.09 -9.56 -2.25
CA SER A 79 -5.70 -10.80 -2.76
C SER A 79 -6.38 -10.64 -4.12
N GLN A 80 -6.84 -9.42 -4.43
CA GLN A 80 -7.49 -9.06 -5.69
C GLN A 80 -6.57 -9.21 -6.91
N TYR A 81 -5.26 -9.12 -6.70
CA TYR A 81 -4.26 -9.17 -7.77
C TYR A 81 -3.75 -10.59 -8.04
N LYS A 82 -4.07 -11.57 -7.18
CA LYS A 82 -3.63 -12.95 -7.40
C LYS A 82 -4.13 -13.43 -8.76
N SER A 83 -3.22 -13.86 -9.64
CA SER A 83 -3.61 -14.50 -10.90
C SER A 83 -4.53 -15.67 -10.58
N LYS A 84 -5.69 -15.72 -11.23
CA LYS A 84 -6.52 -16.92 -11.24
C LYS A 84 -5.65 -18.04 -11.82
N ALA A 85 -5.53 -19.15 -11.08
CA ALA A 85 -4.81 -20.33 -11.51
C ALA A 85 -5.50 -20.99 -12.71
#